data_AF-A0A7L5Z389-F1
#
_entry.id   AF-A0A7L5Z389-F1
#
_cell.length_a   1.000
_cell.length_b   1.000
_cell.length_c   1.000
_cell.angle_alpha   90.00
_cell.angle_beta   90.00
_cell.angle_gamma   90.00
#
_symmetry.space_group_name_H-M   'P 1'
#
loop_
_entity.id
_entity.type
_entity.pdbx_description
1 polymer ?
#
loop_
_entity_poly.entity_id
_entity_poly.type
_entity_poly.pdbx_seq_one_letter_code
_entity_poly.pdbx_strand_id
1 'polypeptide(L)'
;MPENEPRKERETGSENGPITVFAIPGIGEVTTGVNLADLIRGQVVDGDIVVITSKIVSKAEGRFFVGEKSDAVAQETVRTVAQRGGTRIARNRLGLTMAGAGVDASNVEQGKLLLLPEYPDRTAAKVRTELAAGGDANVAVIVSDTSGRAWRTGQTDIAIGAAGLRVELDYDGITDGYGNTLAVTLTAVADELAAAGDLVKGKLSGCPVAVIRGLSQHVLQPGENGPGATTLIRDERSDLFGLGAREAVMAALLRTDSRGFGAPAPAETVVSALASLGLDARIDPSDSAGSATDFTAGGSILATDDERTLVVAYAHGWRAVAGESVTSRDGQPGRTRLLPGDIPPIP
;
A
#
# COMPACT_ATOMS: atom_id res chain seq x y z
N MET A 1 -1.69 36.49 0.90
CA MET A 1 -1.77 36.08 -0.51
C MET A 1 -1.64 34.56 -0.49
N PRO A 2 -2.62 33.79 -1.00
CA PRO A 2 -2.43 32.35 -1.02
C PRO A 2 -1.38 32.02 -2.08
N GLU A 3 -0.44 31.18 -1.68
CA GLU A 3 0.65 30.67 -2.49
C GLU A 3 0.09 29.91 -3.70
N ASN A 4 0.75 30.07 -4.85
CA ASN A 4 0.38 29.39 -6.10
C ASN A 4 0.43 27.88 -5.92
N GLU A 5 -0.73 27.24 -5.74
CA GLU A 5 -0.86 25.81 -6.04
C GLU A 5 -0.52 25.58 -7.52
N PRO A 6 0.26 24.53 -7.85
CA PRO A 6 0.57 24.21 -9.23
C PRO A 6 -0.76 23.89 -9.96
N ARG A 7 -1.04 24.63 -11.04
CA ARG A 7 -2.19 24.33 -11.92
C ARG A 7 -2.06 22.89 -12.42
N LYS A 8 -3.02 22.02 -12.08
CA LYS A 8 -3.16 20.69 -12.68
C LYS A 8 -3.19 20.85 -14.21
N GLU A 9 -2.22 20.24 -14.89
CA GLU A 9 -2.13 20.26 -16.34
C GLU A 9 -3.40 19.63 -16.91
N ARG A 10 -4.10 20.35 -17.79
CA ARG A 10 -5.23 19.80 -18.54
C ARG A 10 -4.71 18.63 -19.36
N GLU A 11 -5.47 17.53 -19.45
CA GLU A 11 -5.25 16.50 -20.47
C GLU A 11 -5.16 17.19 -21.84
N THR A 12 -3.94 17.35 -22.35
CA THR A 12 -3.71 17.65 -23.75
C THR A 12 -4.03 16.37 -24.49
N GLY A 13 -5.14 16.39 -25.22
CA GLY A 13 -5.80 15.26 -25.88
C GLY A 13 -4.97 13.98 -25.98
N SER A 14 -5.40 12.94 -25.28
CA SER A 14 -5.02 11.55 -25.56
C SER A 14 -5.07 11.35 -27.08
N GLU A 15 -3.92 11.14 -27.71
CA GLU A 15 -3.91 10.56 -29.05
C GLU A 15 -4.51 9.16 -28.89
N ASN A 16 -5.79 9.01 -29.23
CA ASN A 16 -6.57 7.77 -29.14
C ASN A 16 -6.09 6.73 -30.18
N GLY A 17 -4.79 6.50 -30.24
CA GLY A 17 -4.15 5.49 -31.06
C GLY A 17 -4.27 4.10 -30.44
N PRO A 18 -3.98 3.04 -31.22
CA PRO A 18 -3.98 1.68 -30.71
C PRO A 18 -2.86 1.49 -29.67
N ILE A 19 -3.18 0.76 -28.60
CA ILE A 19 -2.19 0.27 -27.63
C ILE A 19 -1.74 -1.12 -28.09
N THR A 20 -0.43 -1.36 -28.12
CA THR A 20 0.14 -2.69 -28.39
C THR A 20 0.87 -3.18 -27.14
N VAL A 21 0.60 -4.43 -26.76
CA VAL A 21 1.24 -5.09 -25.62
C VAL A 21 1.84 -6.40 -26.10
N PHE A 22 3.13 -6.62 -25.87
CA PHE A 22 3.83 -7.83 -26.31
C PHE A 22 4.96 -8.20 -25.35
N ALA A 23 5.26 -9.49 -25.26
CA ALA A 23 6.35 -9.98 -24.43
C ALA A 23 7.66 -10.04 -25.21
N ILE A 24 8.80 -9.86 -24.53
CA ILE A 24 10.13 -10.07 -25.11
C ILE A 24 10.48 -11.57 -24.99
N PRO A 25 10.58 -12.30 -26.11
CA PRO A 25 10.95 -13.71 -26.09
C PRO A 25 12.45 -13.90 -25.93
N GLY A 26 12.88 -15.13 -25.59
CA GLY A 26 14.28 -15.54 -25.69
C GLY A 26 15.22 -15.05 -24.59
N ILE A 27 14.70 -14.45 -23.51
CA ILE A 27 15.51 -13.97 -22.36
C ILE A 27 16.25 -15.13 -21.64
N GLY A 28 15.65 -16.32 -21.61
CA GLY A 28 16.24 -17.48 -20.94
C GLY A 28 16.25 -17.35 -19.41
N GLU A 29 17.12 -18.11 -18.75
CA GLU A 29 17.26 -18.10 -17.28
C GLU A 29 18.16 -16.95 -16.84
N VAL A 30 17.66 -16.11 -15.95
CA VAL A 30 18.40 -14.98 -15.37
C VAL A 30 19.15 -15.44 -14.11
N THR A 31 20.45 -15.19 -14.07
CA THR A 31 21.32 -15.52 -12.93
C THR A 31 21.75 -14.26 -12.18
N THR A 32 22.30 -14.45 -10.98
CA THR A 32 22.82 -13.36 -10.16
C THR A 32 23.86 -12.54 -10.92
N GLY A 33 23.72 -11.20 -10.88
CA GLY A 33 24.63 -10.26 -11.50
C GLY A 33 24.35 -9.94 -12.97
N VAL A 34 23.36 -10.58 -13.61
CA VAL A 34 22.94 -10.24 -14.97
C VAL A 34 22.46 -8.78 -15.03
N ASN A 35 22.91 -8.04 -16.04
CA ASN A 35 22.38 -6.72 -16.33
C ASN A 35 21.02 -6.86 -17.05
N LEU A 36 19.95 -6.36 -16.43
CA LEU A 36 18.60 -6.45 -16.97
C LEU A 36 18.37 -5.57 -18.21
N ALA A 37 19.03 -4.41 -18.31
CA ALA A 37 18.93 -3.55 -19.48
C ALA A 37 19.46 -4.23 -20.74
N ASP A 38 20.52 -5.03 -20.62
CA ASP A 38 21.09 -5.79 -21.75
C ASP A 38 20.13 -6.85 -22.29
N LEU A 39 19.17 -7.33 -21.49
CA LEU A 39 18.13 -8.28 -21.94
C LEU A 39 17.04 -7.59 -22.80
N ILE A 40 16.95 -6.26 -22.73
CA ILE A 40 15.85 -5.45 -23.28
C ILE A 40 16.33 -4.58 -24.45
N ARG A 41 17.62 -4.21 -24.44
CA ARG A 41 18.29 -3.35 -25.41
C ARG A 41 17.93 -3.71 -26.86
N GLY A 42 17.65 -2.70 -27.67
CA GLY A 42 17.27 -2.87 -29.08
C GLY A 42 15.86 -3.42 -29.33
N GLN A 43 15.06 -3.71 -28.29
CA GLN A 43 13.67 -4.20 -28.43
C GLN A 43 12.61 -3.15 -28.07
N VAL A 44 13.05 -1.96 -27.67
CA VAL A 44 12.21 -0.84 -27.22
C VAL A 44 12.46 0.41 -28.06
N VAL A 45 11.45 1.28 -28.14
CA VAL A 45 11.51 2.57 -28.84
C VAL A 45 11.02 3.70 -27.93
N ASP A 46 11.18 4.95 -28.39
CA ASP A 46 10.86 6.14 -27.60
C ASP A 46 9.39 6.15 -27.16
N GLY A 47 9.17 6.42 -25.88
CA GLY A 47 7.84 6.41 -25.27
C GLY A 47 7.29 5.02 -24.91
N ASP A 48 8.06 3.95 -25.06
CA ASP A 48 7.66 2.62 -24.58
C ASP A 48 7.66 2.54 -23.04
N ILE A 49 6.81 1.66 -22.52
CA ILE A 49 6.75 1.30 -21.10
C ILE A 49 7.13 -0.17 -20.97
N VAL A 50 8.18 -0.46 -20.21
CA VAL A 50 8.73 -1.80 -20.00
C VAL A 50 8.27 -2.36 -18.67
N VAL A 51 7.62 -3.52 -18.67
CA VAL A 51 7.15 -4.22 -17.47
C VAL A 51 8.00 -5.45 -17.21
N ILE A 52 8.76 -5.46 -16.13
CA ILE A 52 9.72 -6.51 -15.74
C ILE A 52 9.18 -7.24 -14.52
N THR A 53 9.14 -8.57 -14.54
CA THR A 53 8.75 -9.33 -13.33
C THR A 53 9.76 -9.13 -12.19
N SER A 54 9.24 -9.02 -10.97
CA SER A 54 9.98 -9.05 -9.70
C SER A 54 10.97 -10.23 -9.66
N LYS A 55 10.58 -11.37 -10.23
CA LYS A 55 11.34 -12.62 -10.21
C LYS A 55 12.72 -12.47 -10.85
N ILE A 56 12.81 -11.94 -12.07
CA ILE A 56 14.12 -11.78 -12.72
C ILE A 56 14.94 -10.66 -12.07
N VAL A 57 14.27 -9.65 -11.51
CA VAL A 57 14.93 -8.61 -10.71
C VAL A 57 15.58 -9.22 -9.47
N SER A 58 14.80 -9.98 -8.69
CA SER A 58 15.27 -10.70 -7.51
C SER A 58 16.39 -11.70 -7.83
N LYS A 59 16.31 -12.43 -8.96
CA LYS A 59 17.39 -13.33 -9.39
C LYS A 59 18.67 -12.54 -9.71
N ALA A 60 18.58 -11.48 -10.51
CA ALA A 60 19.72 -10.62 -10.84
C ALA A 60 20.36 -9.98 -9.59
N GLU A 61 19.54 -9.58 -8.61
CA GLU A 61 19.98 -9.04 -7.32
C GLU A 61 20.43 -10.10 -6.30
N GLY A 62 20.29 -11.40 -6.62
CA GLY A 62 20.69 -12.48 -5.72
C GLY A 62 19.82 -12.62 -4.46
N ARG A 63 18.54 -12.23 -4.53
CA ARG A 63 17.55 -12.25 -3.42
C ARG A 63 17.06 -13.66 -3.07
N PHE A 64 17.98 -14.62 -2.94
CA PHE A 64 17.66 -16.00 -2.58
C PHE A 64 17.64 -16.19 -1.07
N PHE A 65 16.78 -17.09 -0.61
CA PHE A 65 16.74 -17.58 0.77
C PHE A 65 16.79 -19.11 0.78
N VAL A 66 17.55 -19.66 1.72
CA VAL A 66 17.69 -21.11 1.94
C VAL A 66 17.12 -21.46 3.29
N GLY A 67 16.09 -22.29 3.33
CA GLY A 67 15.40 -22.70 4.54
C GLY A 67 13.89 -22.85 4.32
N GLU A 68 13.14 -22.87 5.42
CA GLU A 68 11.70 -23.04 5.37
C GLU A 68 10.98 -21.76 4.91
N LYS A 69 9.89 -21.93 4.16
CA LYS A 69 9.10 -20.79 3.67
C LYS A 69 8.52 -19.96 4.81
N SER A 70 8.15 -20.59 5.92
CA SER A 70 7.66 -19.87 7.11
C SER A 70 8.68 -18.88 7.65
N ASP A 71 9.97 -19.23 7.61
CA ASP A 71 11.06 -18.44 8.17
C ASP A 71 11.35 -17.24 7.29
N ALA A 72 11.42 -17.46 5.97
CA ALA A 72 11.51 -16.39 4.98
C ALA A 72 10.33 -15.42 5.11
N VAL A 73 9.09 -15.94 5.18
CA VAL A 73 7.89 -15.11 5.35
C VAL A 73 7.96 -14.32 6.65
N ALA A 74 8.41 -14.92 7.75
CA ALA A 74 8.54 -14.23 9.04
C ALA A 74 9.59 -13.11 9.00
N GLN A 75 10.76 -13.36 8.39
CA GLN A 75 11.82 -12.36 8.23
C GLN A 75 11.36 -11.17 7.37
N GLU A 76 10.51 -11.44 6.38
CA GLU A 76 9.98 -10.44 5.45
C GLU A 76 8.76 -9.68 5.95
N THR A 77 8.10 -10.21 6.98
CA THR A 77 6.88 -9.64 7.54
C THR A 77 7.22 -8.54 8.53
N VAL A 78 6.79 -7.31 8.24
CA VAL A 78 6.74 -6.22 9.22
C VAL A 78 5.53 -6.39 10.14
N ARG A 79 4.38 -6.76 9.56
CA ARG A 79 3.13 -6.94 10.30
C ARG A 79 2.24 -7.99 9.66
N THR A 80 1.68 -8.88 10.48
CA THR A 80 0.65 -9.80 10.00
C THR A 80 -0.68 -9.06 9.95
N VAL A 81 -1.30 -9.02 8.77
CA VAL A 81 -2.64 -8.44 8.58
C VAL A 81 -3.69 -9.49 8.86
N ALA A 82 -3.56 -10.68 8.27
CA ALA A 82 -4.51 -11.77 8.47
C ALA A 82 -3.84 -13.14 8.34
N GLN A 83 -4.25 -14.11 9.16
CA GLN A 83 -3.79 -15.50 9.04
C GLN A 83 -4.94 -16.50 9.11
N ARG A 84 -5.03 -17.39 8.12
CA ARG A 84 -6.00 -18.48 8.06
C ARG A 84 -5.31 -19.74 7.56
N GLY A 85 -5.22 -20.76 8.41
CA GLY A 85 -4.45 -21.97 8.10
C GLY A 85 -3.01 -21.62 7.73
N GLY A 86 -2.51 -22.21 6.63
CA GLY A 86 -1.17 -21.93 6.11
C GLY A 86 -1.02 -20.59 5.37
N THR A 87 -2.11 -19.87 5.10
CA THR A 87 -2.06 -18.59 4.38
C THR A 87 -1.94 -17.42 5.35
N ARG A 88 -0.92 -16.59 5.12
CA ARG A 88 -0.69 -15.33 5.83
C ARG A 88 -0.72 -14.18 4.83
N ILE A 89 -1.56 -13.17 5.08
CA ILE A 89 -1.47 -11.85 4.46
C ILE A 89 -0.63 -10.98 5.40
N ALA A 90 0.45 -10.41 4.87
CA ALA A 90 1.42 -9.65 5.63
C ALA A 90 1.72 -8.33 4.93
N ARG A 91 1.94 -7.28 5.72
CA ARG A 91 2.69 -6.10 5.29
C ARG A 91 4.17 -6.47 5.33
N ASN A 92 4.83 -6.42 4.18
CA ASN A 92 6.26 -6.72 4.08
C ASN A 92 7.12 -5.46 4.26
N ARG A 93 8.45 -5.61 4.21
CA ARG A 93 9.40 -4.49 4.34
C ARG A 93 9.30 -3.42 3.27
N LEU A 94 8.68 -3.72 2.11
CA LEU A 94 8.40 -2.75 1.06
C LEU A 94 7.08 -1.99 1.31
N GLY A 95 6.35 -2.29 2.39
CA GLY A 95 5.04 -1.71 2.70
C GLY A 95 3.86 -2.43 2.03
N LEU A 96 4.12 -3.34 1.09
CA LEU A 96 3.10 -4.08 0.35
C LEU A 96 2.34 -5.05 1.26
N THR A 97 1.01 -5.04 1.16
CA THR A 97 0.13 -5.99 1.87
C THR A 97 -0.28 -7.12 0.94
N MET A 98 0.35 -8.29 1.10
CA MET A 98 0.14 -9.42 0.18
C MET A 98 0.36 -10.78 0.86
N ALA A 99 0.00 -11.84 0.15
CA ALA A 99 0.16 -13.21 0.65
C ALA A 99 1.64 -13.59 0.76
N GLY A 100 2.01 -14.22 1.88
CA GLY A 100 3.37 -14.71 2.12
C GLY A 100 4.46 -13.63 2.06
N ALA A 101 4.11 -12.36 2.32
CA ALA A 101 5.03 -11.22 2.24
C ALA A 101 5.74 -11.05 0.88
N GLY A 102 5.24 -11.68 -0.19
CA GLY A 102 5.88 -11.72 -1.51
C GLY A 102 6.97 -12.78 -1.67
N VAL A 103 7.13 -13.69 -0.70
CA VAL A 103 8.05 -14.82 -0.80
C VAL A 103 7.52 -15.87 -1.77
N ASP A 104 8.30 -16.12 -2.82
CA ASP A 104 7.98 -17.06 -3.88
C ASP A 104 8.85 -18.33 -3.80
N ALA A 105 8.24 -19.47 -4.11
CA ALA A 105 8.89 -20.77 -4.22
C ALA A 105 8.78 -21.36 -5.64
N SER A 106 8.14 -20.64 -6.56
CA SER A 106 7.88 -21.08 -7.93
C SER A 106 8.95 -20.58 -8.91
N ASN A 107 9.23 -21.35 -9.97
CA ASN A 107 10.22 -21.05 -11.01
C ASN A 107 11.62 -20.69 -10.46
N VAL A 108 11.98 -21.33 -9.35
CA VAL A 108 13.31 -21.32 -8.74
C VAL A 108 13.76 -22.76 -8.52
N GLU A 109 15.07 -22.96 -8.39
CA GLU A 109 15.64 -24.27 -8.07
C GLU A 109 15.02 -24.84 -6.79
N GLN A 110 14.77 -26.15 -6.78
CA GLN A 110 14.17 -26.84 -5.63
C GLN A 110 15.00 -26.60 -4.36
N GLY A 111 14.33 -26.25 -3.26
CA GLY A 111 14.98 -25.95 -1.99
C GLY A 111 15.47 -24.50 -1.85
N LYS A 112 15.29 -23.65 -2.87
CA LYS A 112 15.49 -22.20 -2.77
C LYS A 112 14.15 -21.48 -2.77
N LEU A 113 14.14 -20.35 -2.06
CA LEU A 113 13.06 -19.38 -2.09
C LEU A 113 13.59 -18.06 -2.67
N LEU A 114 12.68 -17.27 -3.22
CA LEU A 114 12.98 -15.96 -3.75
C LEU A 114 12.26 -14.90 -2.92
N LEU A 115 13.02 -13.95 -2.42
CA LEU A 115 12.50 -12.76 -1.76
C LEU A 115 12.27 -11.67 -2.82
N LEU A 116 11.37 -10.73 -2.56
CA LEU A 116 11.22 -9.56 -3.42
C LEU A 116 12.52 -8.73 -3.50
N PRO A 117 12.70 -7.94 -4.57
CA PRO A 117 13.80 -7.00 -4.71
C PRO A 117 13.94 -6.11 -3.48
N GLU A 118 15.16 -5.65 -3.20
CA GLU A 118 15.38 -4.83 -2.00
C GLU A 118 14.87 -3.40 -2.20
N TYR A 119 15.12 -2.81 -3.38
CA TYR A 119 14.70 -1.45 -3.73
C TYR A 119 14.16 -1.40 -5.18
N PRO A 120 12.96 -1.95 -5.44
CA PRO A 120 12.43 -2.11 -6.80
C PRO A 120 12.31 -0.80 -7.60
N ASP A 121 11.95 0.32 -6.96
CA ASP A 121 11.96 1.65 -7.61
C ASP A 121 13.37 2.05 -8.09
N ARG A 122 14.40 1.80 -7.28
CA ARG A 122 15.79 2.08 -7.65
C ARG A 122 16.26 1.19 -8.79
N THR A 123 15.86 -0.08 -8.78
CA THR A 123 16.20 -1.01 -9.87
C THR A 123 15.50 -0.62 -11.17
N ALA A 124 14.24 -0.20 -11.13
CA ALA A 124 13.56 0.37 -12.30
C ALA A 124 14.31 1.59 -12.87
N ALA A 125 14.72 2.53 -12.00
CA ALA A 125 15.48 3.71 -12.39
C ALA A 125 16.85 3.37 -12.99
N LYS A 126 17.54 2.37 -12.43
CA LYS A 126 18.80 1.86 -12.96
C LYS A 126 18.63 1.30 -14.37
N VAL A 127 17.66 0.40 -14.57
CA VAL A 127 17.40 -0.19 -15.90
C VAL A 127 17.07 0.90 -16.93
N ARG A 128 16.20 1.85 -16.57
CA ARG A 128 15.87 3.00 -17.44
C ARG A 128 17.12 3.78 -17.84
N THR A 129 17.98 4.10 -16.87
CA THR A 129 19.21 4.86 -17.10
C THR A 129 20.18 4.11 -18.02
N GLU A 130 20.33 2.80 -17.83
CA GLU A 130 21.23 1.95 -18.62
C GLU A 130 20.73 1.70 -20.04
N LEU A 131 19.41 1.66 -20.25
CA LEU A 131 18.82 1.66 -21.59
C LEU A 131 19.15 2.98 -22.31
N ALA A 132 18.80 4.13 -21.70
CA ALA A 132 19.08 5.45 -22.27
C ALA A 132 20.57 5.68 -22.58
N ALA A 133 21.47 5.26 -21.68
CA ALA A 133 22.91 5.45 -21.84
C ALA A 133 23.51 4.65 -23.01
N GLY A 134 22.92 3.51 -23.38
CA GLY A 134 23.39 2.73 -24.53
C GLY A 134 22.84 3.21 -25.88
N GLY A 135 22.24 4.40 -25.92
CA GLY A 135 21.68 4.99 -27.13
C GLY A 135 20.25 4.53 -27.45
N ASP A 136 19.57 3.87 -26.50
CA ASP A 136 18.16 3.54 -26.64
C ASP A 136 17.26 4.75 -26.30
N ALA A 137 15.96 4.48 -26.36
CA ALA A 137 14.82 5.34 -26.14
C ALA A 137 14.62 5.90 -24.72
N ASN A 138 13.92 7.03 -24.61
CA ASN A 138 13.31 7.44 -23.35
C ASN A 138 12.10 6.55 -23.06
N VAL A 139 12.24 5.68 -22.07
CA VAL A 139 11.21 4.70 -21.66
C VAL A 139 10.83 4.88 -20.19
N ALA A 140 9.68 4.31 -19.84
CA ALA A 140 9.34 4.01 -18.45
C ALA A 140 9.65 2.55 -18.12
N VAL A 141 9.96 2.25 -16.87
CA VAL A 141 10.18 0.89 -16.38
C VAL A 141 9.29 0.64 -15.16
N ILE A 142 8.57 -0.48 -15.17
CA ILE A 142 7.77 -0.99 -14.05
C ILE A 142 8.36 -2.34 -13.65
N VAL A 143 8.59 -2.53 -12.35
CA VAL A 143 8.80 -3.86 -11.75
C VAL A 143 7.47 -4.33 -11.21
N SER A 144 6.96 -5.45 -11.71
CA SER A 144 5.65 -5.99 -11.32
C SER A 144 5.76 -7.28 -10.51
N ASP A 145 4.80 -7.52 -9.62
CA ASP A 145 4.66 -8.79 -8.92
C ASP A 145 3.20 -9.25 -8.87
N THR A 146 3.00 -10.56 -8.87
CA THR A 146 1.66 -11.15 -8.90
C THR A 146 1.03 -11.11 -7.51
N SER A 147 -0.13 -10.45 -7.40
CA SER A 147 -0.83 -10.30 -6.14
C SER A 147 -2.30 -10.71 -6.20
N GLY A 148 -2.82 -11.19 -5.08
CA GLY A 148 -4.26 -11.29 -4.87
C GLY A 148 -4.86 -9.94 -4.45
N ARG A 149 -6.19 -9.86 -4.36
CA ARG A 149 -6.87 -8.63 -3.93
C ARG A 149 -8.15 -8.93 -3.18
N ALA A 150 -8.51 -8.02 -2.27
CA ALA A 150 -9.73 -8.15 -1.50
C ALA A 150 -10.96 -8.27 -2.41
N TRP A 151 -11.96 -9.01 -1.94
CA TRP A 151 -13.30 -9.13 -2.54
C TRP A 151 -13.39 -9.81 -3.92
N ARG A 152 -12.27 -10.22 -4.53
CA ARG A 152 -12.27 -10.92 -5.82
C ARG A 152 -11.44 -12.20 -5.78
N THR A 153 -11.91 -13.22 -6.46
CA THR A 153 -11.12 -14.42 -6.75
C THR A 153 -10.20 -14.16 -7.95
N GLY A 154 -8.96 -14.65 -7.87
CA GLY A 154 -7.94 -14.47 -8.91
C GLY A 154 -6.79 -13.56 -8.48
N GLN A 155 -5.73 -13.56 -9.28
CA GLN A 155 -4.53 -12.73 -9.10
C GLN A 155 -4.35 -11.85 -10.34
N THR A 156 -3.66 -10.73 -10.16
CA THR A 156 -3.18 -9.84 -11.21
C THR A 156 -1.83 -9.30 -10.78
N ASP A 157 -0.98 -8.92 -11.72
CA ASP A 157 0.21 -8.16 -11.36
C ASP A 157 -0.16 -6.76 -10.87
N ILE A 158 0.61 -6.28 -9.90
CA ILE A 158 0.66 -4.90 -9.43
C ILE A 158 2.07 -4.35 -9.62
N ALA A 159 2.22 -3.03 -9.69
CA ALA A 159 3.53 -2.39 -9.67
C ALA A 159 4.11 -2.42 -8.26
N ILE A 160 5.33 -2.94 -8.12
CA ILE A 160 6.11 -2.90 -6.87
C ILE A 160 7.31 -1.96 -6.98
N GLY A 161 7.67 -1.54 -8.20
CA GLY A 161 8.64 -0.50 -8.49
C GLY A 161 8.34 0.20 -9.81
N ALA A 162 8.67 1.48 -9.94
CA ALA A 162 8.49 2.24 -11.17
C ALA A 162 9.55 3.35 -11.33
N ALA A 163 9.90 3.68 -12.57
CA ALA A 163 10.73 4.83 -12.90
C ALA A 163 10.39 5.38 -14.29
N GLY A 164 10.45 6.70 -14.45
CA GLY A 164 10.14 7.39 -15.70
C GLY A 164 8.66 7.35 -16.05
N LEU A 165 7.78 7.13 -15.07
CA LEU A 165 6.35 6.91 -15.27
C LEU A 165 5.53 7.88 -14.41
N ARG A 166 4.45 8.41 -14.99
CA ARG A 166 3.33 8.94 -14.23
C ARG A 166 2.55 7.78 -13.60
N VAL A 167 2.87 7.46 -12.35
CA VAL A 167 2.35 6.28 -11.64
C VAL A 167 0.87 6.38 -11.27
N GLU A 168 0.36 7.61 -11.15
CA GLU A 168 -1.03 7.92 -10.82
C GLU A 168 -1.56 9.09 -11.66
N LEU A 169 -2.87 9.07 -11.95
CA LEU A 169 -3.58 10.18 -12.57
C LEU A 169 -4.65 10.67 -11.60
N ASP A 170 -4.44 11.88 -11.08
CA ASP A 170 -5.39 12.53 -10.19
C ASP A 170 -6.37 13.41 -10.98
N TYR A 171 -7.64 13.01 -11.00
CA TYR A 171 -8.72 13.77 -11.61
C TYR A 171 -9.42 14.71 -10.62
N ASP A 172 -9.01 14.78 -9.36
CA ASP A 172 -9.67 15.60 -8.36
C ASP A 172 -9.68 17.08 -8.79
N GLY A 173 -10.85 17.71 -8.71
CA GLY A 173 -11.03 19.10 -9.14
C GLY A 173 -11.04 19.32 -10.66
N ILE A 174 -10.83 18.29 -11.48
CA ILE A 174 -10.99 18.38 -12.94
C ILE A 174 -12.49 18.46 -13.27
N THR A 175 -12.85 19.35 -14.19
CA THR A 175 -14.23 19.48 -14.69
C THR A 175 -14.41 18.69 -15.98
N ASP A 176 -15.40 17.80 -16.02
CA ASP A 176 -15.70 16.99 -17.20
C ASP A 176 -16.35 17.81 -18.34
N GLY A 177 -16.57 17.16 -19.49
CA GLY A 177 -17.21 17.77 -20.66
C GLY A 177 -18.67 18.22 -20.45
N TYR A 178 -19.29 17.85 -19.33
CA TYR A 178 -20.64 18.23 -18.95
C TYR A 178 -20.66 19.33 -17.86
N GLY A 179 -19.50 19.77 -17.38
CA GLY A 179 -19.37 20.80 -16.35
C GLY A 179 -19.36 20.27 -14.92
N ASN A 180 -19.30 18.96 -14.70
CA ASN A 180 -19.22 18.39 -13.35
C ASN A 180 -17.77 18.37 -12.86
N THR A 181 -17.53 18.81 -11.63
CA THR A 181 -16.25 18.59 -10.96
C THR A 181 -16.16 17.12 -10.52
N LEU A 182 -15.11 16.43 -10.98
CA LEU A 182 -14.83 15.07 -10.58
C LEU A 182 -14.35 15.06 -9.12
N ALA A 183 -15.05 14.29 -8.27
CA ALA A 183 -14.66 14.06 -6.89
C ALA A 183 -13.73 12.83 -6.83
N VAL A 184 -12.50 13.02 -6.34
CA VAL A 184 -11.53 11.97 -5.95
C VAL A 184 -11.54 10.73 -6.84
N THR A 185 -10.91 10.83 -8.00
CA THR A 185 -10.59 9.65 -8.83
C THR A 185 -9.08 9.66 -9.07
N LEU A 186 -8.36 8.85 -8.31
CA LEU A 186 -6.93 8.61 -8.50
C LEU A 186 -6.77 7.28 -9.23
N THR A 187 -6.43 7.32 -10.51
CA THR A 187 -6.18 6.10 -11.29
C THR A 187 -4.76 5.62 -11.02
N ALA A 188 -4.59 4.39 -10.55
CA ALA A 188 -3.28 3.75 -10.37
C ALA A 188 -2.73 3.24 -11.72
N VAL A 189 -2.26 4.16 -12.56
CA VAL A 189 -1.77 3.88 -13.93
C VAL A 189 -0.72 2.78 -13.94
N ALA A 190 0.21 2.78 -12.98
CA ALA A 190 1.26 1.75 -12.93
C ALA A 190 0.68 0.34 -12.70
N ASP A 191 -0.38 0.19 -11.91
CA ASP A 191 -1.03 -1.10 -11.67
C ASP A 191 -1.83 -1.58 -12.89
N GLU A 192 -2.49 -0.68 -13.61
CA GLU A 192 -3.18 -1.01 -14.87
C GLU A 192 -2.18 -1.52 -15.92
N LEU A 193 -1.03 -0.87 -16.05
CA LEU A 193 0.04 -1.26 -16.94
C LEU A 193 0.71 -2.56 -16.51
N ALA A 194 0.94 -2.75 -15.21
CA ALA A 194 1.47 -4.01 -14.67
C ALA A 194 0.54 -5.18 -15.00
N ALA A 195 -0.77 -5.00 -14.79
CA ALA A 195 -1.80 -5.98 -15.12
C ALA A 195 -1.86 -6.27 -16.64
N ALA A 196 -1.75 -5.23 -17.48
CA ALA A 196 -1.71 -5.41 -18.93
C ALA A 196 -0.47 -6.22 -19.38
N GLY A 197 0.70 -5.93 -18.79
CA GLY A 197 1.93 -6.68 -19.05
C GLY A 197 1.83 -8.15 -18.65
N ASP A 198 1.13 -8.49 -17.56
CA ASP A 198 0.92 -9.88 -17.13
C ASP A 198 0.21 -10.73 -18.18
N LEU A 199 -0.75 -10.15 -18.92
CA LEU A 199 -1.51 -10.85 -19.95
C LEU A 199 -0.63 -11.48 -21.05
N VAL A 200 0.49 -10.82 -21.40
CA VAL A 200 1.40 -11.30 -22.46
C VAL A 200 2.61 -12.03 -21.90
N LYS A 201 3.05 -11.70 -20.68
CA LYS A 201 4.09 -12.45 -19.99
C LYS A 201 3.58 -13.86 -19.73
N GLY A 202 2.45 -14.03 -19.04
CA GLY A 202 1.94 -15.36 -18.67
C GLY A 202 2.89 -16.15 -17.76
N LYS A 203 2.36 -17.18 -17.08
CA LYS A 203 3.11 -17.86 -16.00
C LYS A 203 4.21 -18.82 -16.45
N LEU A 204 4.07 -19.39 -17.66
CA LEU A 204 4.90 -20.50 -18.15
C LEU A 204 5.57 -20.21 -19.51
N SER A 205 5.44 -18.99 -20.04
CA SER A 205 5.96 -18.64 -21.37
C SER A 205 7.47 -18.49 -21.42
N GLY A 206 8.13 -18.33 -20.27
CA GLY A 206 9.54 -17.92 -20.20
C GLY A 206 9.80 -16.47 -20.65
N CYS A 207 8.77 -15.62 -20.72
CA CYS A 207 8.88 -14.22 -21.12
C CYS A 207 8.68 -13.29 -19.89
N PRO A 208 9.74 -12.94 -19.16
CA PRO A 208 9.65 -12.16 -17.92
C PRO A 208 9.55 -10.64 -18.13
N VAL A 209 9.57 -10.18 -19.38
CA VAL A 209 9.48 -8.75 -19.74
C VAL A 209 8.40 -8.55 -20.79
N ALA A 210 7.58 -7.52 -20.60
CA ALA A 210 6.63 -7.02 -21.58
C ALA A 210 6.93 -5.57 -21.96
N VAL A 211 6.53 -5.18 -23.16
CA VAL A 211 6.58 -3.82 -23.67
C VAL A 211 5.16 -3.37 -24.00
N ILE A 212 4.81 -2.18 -23.53
CA ILE A 212 3.54 -1.50 -23.82
C ILE A 212 3.88 -0.25 -24.64
N ARG A 213 3.26 -0.15 -25.82
CA ARG A 213 3.48 0.93 -26.79
C ARG A 213 2.18 1.65 -27.10
N GLY A 214 2.28 2.97 -27.34
CA GLY A 214 1.14 3.85 -27.64
C GLY A 214 0.62 4.61 -26.42
N LEU A 215 1.40 4.68 -25.34
CA LEU A 215 1.05 5.36 -24.09
C LEU A 215 2.16 6.32 -23.61
N SER A 216 2.86 6.95 -24.56
CA SER A 216 4.02 7.81 -24.27
C SER A 216 3.68 9.02 -23.39
N GLN A 217 2.41 9.44 -23.34
CA GLN A 217 1.91 10.48 -22.42
C GLN A 217 2.07 10.13 -20.93
N HIS A 218 2.25 8.85 -20.59
CA HIS A 218 2.55 8.42 -19.23
C HIS A 218 4.06 8.34 -18.95
N VAL A 219 4.91 8.43 -19.98
CA VAL A 219 6.37 8.42 -19.84
C VAL A 219 6.87 9.83 -19.51
N LEU A 220 7.64 9.95 -18.44
CA LEU A 220 8.21 11.23 -17.99
C LEU A 220 9.40 11.64 -18.87
N GLN A 221 9.82 12.90 -18.75
CA GLN A 221 10.92 13.43 -19.54
C GLN A 221 12.24 12.70 -19.22
N PRO A 222 13.21 12.69 -20.15
CA PRO A 222 14.53 12.15 -19.89
C PRO A 222 15.14 12.71 -18.61
N GLY A 223 15.67 11.83 -17.75
CA GLY A 223 16.25 12.19 -16.44
C GLY A 223 15.26 12.29 -15.28
N GLU A 224 13.95 12.31 -15.54
CA GLU A 224 12.91 12.36 -14.49
C GLU A 224 12.41 10.97 -14.14
N ASN A 225 12.68 10.47 -12.94
CA ASN A 225 12.21 9.14 -12.53
C ASN A 225 10.79 9.13 -11.97
N GLY A 226 10.28 10.27 -11.50
CA GLY A 226 9.01 10.34 -10.80
C GLY A 226 9.08 9.77 -9.37
N PRO A 227 7.92 9.64 -8.69
CA PRO A 227 7.86 9.27 -7.28
C PRO A 227 8.04 7.76 -7.00
N GLY A 228 7.97 6.90 -8.02
CA GLY A 228 8.03 5.45 -7.89
C GLY A 228 6.70 4.80 -7.48
N ALA A 229 6.64 3.47 -7.53
CA ALA A 229 5.44 2.71 -7.18
C ALA A 229 5.13 2.74 -5.68
N THR A 230 6.12 3.06 -4.84
CA THR A 230 5.93 3.21 -3.38
C THR A 230 4.82 4.22 -3.04
N THR A 231 4.58 5.24 -3.87
CA THR A 231 3.48 6.22 -3.65
C THR A 231 2.08 5.61 -3.73
N LEU A 232 1.92 4.46 -4.40
CA LEU A 232 0.64 3.77 -4.51
C LEU A 232 0.29 3.00 -3.22
N ILE A 233 1.24 2.86 -2.29
CA ILE A 233 1.02 2.22 -1.01
C ILE A 233 0.22 3.18 -0.13
N ARG A 234 -0.97 2.75 0.27
CA ARG A 234 -1.82 3.52 1.17
C ARG A 234 -1.13 3.75 2.51
N ASP A 235 -1.13 5.01 2.95
CA ASP A 235 -0.68 5.38 4.28
C ASP A 235 -1.46 4.63 5.37
N GLU A 236 -0.75 4.22 6.43
CA GLU A 236 -1.34 3.39 7.49
C GLU A 236 -2.50 4.09 8.20
N ARG A 237 -2.47 5.42 8.34
CA ARG A 237 -3.54 6.18 9.01
C ARG A 237 -4.83 6.18 8.20
N SER A 238 -4.72 5.99 6.89
CA SER A 238 -5.87 5.93 5.98
C SER A 238 -6.30 4.48 5.68
N ASP A 239 -5.60 3.48 6.20
CA ASP A 239 -5.83 2.07 5.90
C ASP A 239 -7.00 1.49 6.69
N LEU A 240 -8.17 1.50 6.07
CA LEU A 240 -9.41 0.92 6.63
C LEU A 240 -9.36 -0.60 6.81
N PHE A 241 -8.36 -1.28 6.24
CA PHE A 241 -8.24 -2.75 6.27
C PHE A 241 -6.92 -3.20 6.88
N GLY A 242 -6.34 -2.37 7.75
CA GLY A 242 -5.05 -2.60 8.36
C GLY A 242 -4.96 -3.94 9.10
N LEU A 243 -6.05 -4.50 9.63
CA LEU A 243 -6.10 -5.81 10.27
C LEU A 243 -7.25 -6.68 9.76
N GLY A 244 -7.03 -7.99 9.73
CA GLY A 244 -8.06 -9.00 9.56
C GLY A 244 -8.91 -9.16 10.81
N ALA A 245 -10.14 -9.67 10.65
CA ALA A 245 -11.13 -9.70 11.74
C ALA A 245 -10.66 -10.39 13.05
N ARG A 246 -9.85 -11.45 12.98
CA ARG A 246 -9.36 -12.15 14.20
C ARG A 246 -8.19 -11.39 14.82
N GLU A 247 -7.34 -10.86 13.96
CA GLU A 247 -6.15 -10.11 14.30
C GLU A 247 -6.53 -8.78 14.96
N ALA A 248 -7.59 -8.12 14.49
CA ALA A 248 -8.17 -6.93 15.11
C ALA A 248 -8.63 -7.19 16.54
N VAL A 249 -9.38 -8.28 16.79
CA VAL A 249 -9.83 -8.63 18.15
C VAL A 249 -8.64 -8.81 19.10
N MET A 250 -7.63 -9.57 18.68
CA MET A 250 -6.43 -9.80 19.50
C MET A 250 -5.62 -8.53 19.70
N ALA A 251 -5.44 -7.70 18.67
CA ALA A 251 -4.71 -6.44 18.77
C ALA A 251 -5.40 -5.48 19.75
N ALA A 252 -6.74 -5.41 19.74
CA ALA A 252 -7.48 -4.55 20.66
C ALA A 252 -7.42 -5.03 22.12
N LEU A 253 -7.49 -6.35 22.37
CA LEU A 253 -7.36 -6.93 23.71
C LEU A 253 -5.93 -6.80 24.27
N LEU A 254 -4.93 -7.08 23.44
CA LEU A 254 -3.52 -7.03 23.84
C LEU A 254 -2.98 -5.59 23.87
N ARG A 255 -3.59 -4.67 23.13
CA ARG A 255 -3.20 -3.26 23.00
C ARG A 255 -1.78 -3.07 22.47
N THR A 256 -1.38 -3.90 21.50
CA THR A 256 0.02 -4.03 21.05
C THR A 256 0.41 -3.24 19.80
N ASP A 257 -0.52 -3.00 18.86
CA ASP A 257 -0.28 -2.19 17.66
C ASP A 257 -1.53 -1.44 17.17
N SER A 258 -1.54 -0.10 17.33
CA SER A 258 -2.68 0.75 16.94
C SER A 258 -2.67 1.12 15.46
N ARG A 259 -1.54 0.95 14.76
CA ARG A 259 -1.39 1.33 13.34
C ARG A 259 -2.37 0.57 12.44
N GLY A 260 -2.69 -0.67 12.83
CA GLY A 260 -3.63 -1.51 12.10
C GLY A 260 -5.10 -1.07 12.17
N PHE A 261 -5.45 -0.14 13.06
CA PHE A 261 -6.79 0.44 13.18
C PHE A 261 -6.93 1.79 12.46
N GLY A 262 -5.83 2.34 11.94
CA GLY A 262 -5.82 3.63 11.24
C GLY A 262 -5.91 4.84 12.17
N ALA A 263 -6.26 6.00 11.59
CA ALA A 263 -6.42 7.26 12.29
C ALA A 263 -7.48 7.21 13.40
N PRO A 264 -7.34 8.02 14.47
CA PRO A 264 -8.37 8.13 15.50
C PRO A 264 -9.74 8.46 14.88
N ALA A 265 -10.75 7.69 15.25
CA ALA A 265 -12.12 7.94 14.84
C ALA A 265 -12.64 9.25 15.47
N PRO A 266 -13.64 9.91 14.85
CA PRO A 266 -14.36 11.02 15.49
C PRO A 266 -14.90 10.62 16.86
N ALA A 267 -14.96 11.58 17.79
CA ALA A 267 -15.37 11.35 19.18
C ALA A 267 -16.79 10.76 19.25
N GLU A 268 -17.68 11.21 18.37
CA GLU A 268 -19.06 10.75 18.23
C GLU A 268 -19.12 9.25 17.92
N THR A 269 -18.22 8.75 17.07
CA THR A 269 -18.14 7.33 16.71
C THR A 269 -17.76 6.49 17.92
N VAL A 270 -16.78 6.95 18.72
CA VAL A 270 -16.34 6.26 19.94
C VAL A 270 -17.46 6.22 20.98
N VAL A 271 -18.11 7.36 21.21
CA VAL A 271 -19.26 7.46 22.13
C VAL A 271 -20.39 6.53 21.69
N SER A 272 -20.73 6.50 20.40
CA SER A 272 -21.76 5.61 19.86
C SER A 272 -21.38 4.13 20.02
N ALA A 273 -20.10 3.78 19.86
CA ALA A 273 -19.61 2.41 20.06
C ALA A 273 -19.72 1.98 21.52
N LEU A 274 -19.33 2.84 22.47
CA LEU A 274 -19.47 2.59 23.91
C LEU A 274 -20.93 2.46 24.33
N ALA A 275 -21.81 3.35 23.85
CA ALA A 275 -23.25 3.30 24.10
C ALA A 275 -23.88 1.98 23.64
N SER A 276 -23.42 1.45 22.49
CA SER A 276 -23.87 0.15 21.97
C SER A 276 -23.48 -1.03 22.88
N LEU A 277 -22.51 -0.85 23.77
CA LEU A 277 -22.10 -1.82 24.79
C LEU A 277 -22.75 -1.58 26.17
N GLY A 278 -23.69 -0.63 26.25
CA GLY A 278 -24.36 -0.24 27.49
C GLY A 278 -23.51 0.66 28.40
N LEU A 279 -22.48 1.32 27.85
CA LEU A 279 -21.65 2.29 28.58
C LEU A 279 -22.14 3.70 28.22
N ASP A 280 -22.50 4.53 29.20
CA ASP A 280 -22.81 5.94 28.95
C ASP A 280 -21.48 6.70 28.85
N ALA A 281 -21.23 7.31 27.70
CA ALA A 281 -20.04 8.06 27.36
C ALA A 281 -20.48 9.36 26.70
N ARG A 282 -19.74 10.46 26.89
CA ARG A 282 -20.13 11.76 26.37
C ARG A 282 -18.92 12.55 25.87
N ILE A 283 -19.17 13.48 24.96
CA ILE A 283 -18.15 14.41 24.50
C ILE A 283 -18.09 15.57 25.51
N ASP A 284 -16.88 15.97 25.92
CA ASP A 284 -16.71 17.14 26.79
C ASP A 284 -16.85 18.43 25.95
N PRO A 285 -17.89 19.25 26.16
CA PRO A 285 -18.11 20.45 25.36
C PRO A 285 -17.11 21.57 25.68
N SER A 286 -16.32 21.45 26.75
CA SER A 286 -15.31 22.45 27.15
C SER A 286 -13.94 22.24 26.50
N ASP A 287 -13.74 21.12 25.79
CA ASP A 287 -12.48 20.77 25.15
C ASP A 287 -12.56 20.90 23.62
N SER A 288 -12.01 21.99 23.09
CA SER A 288 -11.97 22.26 21.64
C SER A 288 -11.06 21.28 20.86
N ALA A 289 -10.29 20.43 21.54
CA ALA A 289 -9.44 19.40 20.92
C ALA A 289 -10.17 18.07 20.66
N GLY A 290 -11.45 17.96 21.05
CA GLY A 290 -12.27 16.77 20.81
C GLY A 290 -11.93 15.61 21.74
N SER A 291 -11.76 15.84 23.05
CA SER A 291 -11.68 14.72 24.00
C SER A 291 -13.07 14.15 24.32
N ALA A 292 -13.11 12.85 24.61
CA ALA A 292 -14.31 12.14 25.05
C ALA A 292 -14.13 11.76 26.51
N THR A 293 -15.17 11.97 27.32
CA THR A 293 -15.15 11.70 28.75
C THR A 293 -16.23 10.67 29.07
N ASP A 294 -15.83 9.55 29.67
CA ASP A 294 -16.70 8.43 30.01
C ASP A 294 -17.64 8.80 31.18
N PHE A 295 -18.95 8.52 31.10
CA PHE A 295 -19.95 8.85 32.14
C PHE A 295 -21.05 7.79 32.29
N THR A 296 -20.80 6.67 32.99
CA THR A 296 -21.75 5.82 33.74
C THR A 296 -23.19 5.60 33.23
N ALA A 297 -23.56 4.34 32.91
CA ALA A 297 -24.96 3.90 32.89
C ALA A 297 -25.26 2.99 34.10
N GLY A 298 -26.31 3.30 34.88
CA GLY A 298 -26.99 2.30 35.72
C GLY A 298 -26.52 2.09 37.17
N GLY A 299 -26.01 3.12 37.85
CA GLY A 299 -25.88 3.09 39.32
C GLY A 299 -24.85 2.12 39.91
N SER A 300 -24.02 1.49 39.08
CA SER A 300 -22.83 0.76 39.51
C SER A 300 -21.58 1.35 38.86
N ILE A 301 -20.58 1.59 39.71
CA ILE A 301 -19.31 2.23 39.41
C ILE A 301 -18.51 1.34 38.46
N LEU A 302 -18.09 1.84 37.30
CA LEU A 302 -17.03 1.24 36.50
C LEU A 302 -15.81 2.17 36.56
N ALA A 303 -14.76 1.66 37.19
CA ALA A 303 -13.46 2.28 37.27
C ALA A 303 -12.82 2.36 35.86
N THR A 304 -11.63 2.95 35.80
CA THR A 304 -10.61 2.87 34.74
C THR A 304 -10.27 1.45 34.23
N ASP A 305 -11.02 0.43 34.66
CA ASP A 305 -10.72 -1.00 34.55
C ASP A 305 -11.79 -1.75 33.73
N ASP A 306 -12.83 -1.08 33.17
CA ASP A 306 -13.73 -1.75 32.24
C ASP A 306 -12.98 -2.07 30.94
N GLU A 307 -12.69 -3.35 30.73
CA GLU A 307 -11.97 -3.84 29.57
C GLU A 307 -12.66 -3.44 28.25
N ARG A 308 -13.99 -3.30 28.24
CA ARG A 308 -14.74 -2.90 27.05
C ARG A 308 -14.42 -1.47 26.65
N THR A 309 -14.36 -0.54 27.62
CA THR A 309 -13.96 0.86 27.36
C THR A 309 -12.55 0.90 26.77
N LEU A 310 -11.61 0.18 27.38
CA LEU A 310 -10.21 0.16 26.93
C LEU A 310 -10.05 -0.43 25.53
N VAL A 311 -10.75 -1.53 25.24
CA VAL A 311 -10.75 -2.21 23.93
C VAL A 311 -11.37 -1.32 22.85
N VAL A 312 -12.54 -0.72 23.11
CA VAL A 312 -13.21 0.17 22.14
C VAL A 312 -12.37 1.40 21.87
N ALA A 313 -11.87 2.06 22.92
CA ALA A 313 -10.99 3.21 22.78
C ALA A 313 -9.78 2.85 21.90
N TYR A 314 -9.07 1.76 22.24
CA TYR A 314 -7.91 1.32 21.48
C TYR A 314 -8.23 1.02 20.00
N ALA A 315 -9.29 0.25 19.76
CA ALA A 315 -9.72 -0.15 18.41
C ALA A 315 -10.17 1.04 17.54
N HIS A 316 -10.48 2.18 18.15
CA HIS A 316 -10.86 3.41 17.47
C HIS A 316 -9.71 4.42 17.41
N GLY A 317 -8.51 4.06 17.84
CA GLY A 317 -7.34 4.94 17.84
C GLY A 317 -7.30 5.94 19.01
N TRP A 318 -7.96 5.63 20.13
CA TRP A 318 -8.02 6.46 21.34
C TRP A 318 -7.24 5.81 22.49
N ARG A 319 -6.76 6.64 23.43
CA ARG A 319 -6.09 6.22 24.66
C ARG A 319 -6.87 6.67 25.89
N ALA A 320 -6.95 5.81 26.88
CA ALA A 320 -7.44 6.17 28.20
C ALA A 320 -6.32 6.82 29.02
N VAL A 321 -6.60 7.95 29.64
CA VAL A 321 -5.71 8.63 30.60
C VAL A 321 -6.26 8.42 32.00
N ALA A 322 -5.46 7.79 32.85
CA ALA A 322 -5.79 7.59 34.25
C ALA A 322 -5.47 8.85 35.07
N GLY A 323 -6.38 9.28 35.93
CA GLY A 323 -6.06 10.19 37.05
C GLY A 323 -6.61 11.62 36.99
N GLU A 324 -7.37 12.02 35.97
CA GLU A 324 -8.10 13.30 35.97
C GLU A 324 -9.55 13.09 36.40
N SER A 325 -9.91 13.59 37.59
CA SER A 325 -11.28 13.50 38.11
C SER A 325 -12.15 14.54 37.39
N VAL A 326 -13.05 14.10 36.51
CA VAL A 326 -14.02 15.00 35.87
C VAL A 326 -15.33 14.93 36.66
N THR A 327 -15.87 16.08 37.06
CA THR A 327 -17.12 16.14 37.83
C THR A 327 -18.32 16.10 36.88
N SER A 328 -19.23 15.15 37.07
CA SER A 328 -20.50 15.11 36.32
C SER A 328 -21.43 16.26 36.72
N ARG A 329 -22.48 16.50 35.92
CA ARG A 329 -23.56 17.48 36.21
C ARG A 329 -24.26 17.24 37.56
N ASP A 330 -24.26 16.00 38.03
CA ASP A 330 -24.92 15.58 39.28
C ASP A 330 -23.92 15.46 40.45
N GLY A 331 -22.68 15.94 40.28
CA GLY A 331 -21.64 15.92 41.30
C GLY A 331 -20.97 14.55 41.52
N GLN A 332 -21.28 13.55 40.70
CA GLN A 332 -20.62 12.23 40.73
C GLN A 332 -19.25 12.27 40.03
N PRO A 333 -18.22 11.59 40.56
CA PRO A 333 -16.88 11.58 39.98
C PRO A 333 -16.78 10.66 38.75
N GLY A 334 -16.52 11.22 37.58
CA GLY A 334 -15.99 10.51 36.41
C GLY A 334 -14.46 10.36 36.52
N ARG A 335 -13.91 9.24 36.03
CA ARG A 335 -12.49 8.87 36.28
C ARG A 335 -11.64 8.62 35.03
N THR A 336 -12.22 8.41 33.85
CA THR A 336 -11.45 8.03 32.63
C THR A 336 -11.67 9.04 31.52
N ARG A 337 -10.63 9.81 31.23
CA ARG A 337 -10.59 10.70 30.06
C ARG A 337 -10.04 9.93 28.88
N LEU A 338 -10.76 9.92 27.75
CA LEU A 338 -10.27 9.38 26.50
C LEU A 338 -9.72 10.52 25.65
N LEU A 339 -8.50 10.35 25.18
CA LEU A 339 -7.87 11.27 24.24
C LEU A 339 -7.63 10.56 22.91
N PRO A 340 -7.72 11.27 21.77
CA PRO A 340 -7.21 10.76 20.51
C PRO A 340 -5.76 10.30 20.71
N GLY A 341 -5.45 9.10 20.22
CA GLY A 341 -4.11 8.54 20.30
C GLY A 341 -3.20 9.22 19.29
N ASP A 342 -1.96 9.49 19.70
CA ASP A 342 -0.90 9.82 18.75
C ASP A 342 -0.51 8.53 18.02
N ILE A 343 -0.67 8.49 16.70
CA ILE A 343 -0.01 7.44 15.91
C ILE A 343 1.43 7.91 15.74
N PRO A 344 2.43 7.21 16.32
CA PRO A 344 3.83 7.60 16.14
C PRO A 344 4.13 7.75 14.65
N PRO A 345 4.91 8.76 14.24
CA PRO A 345 5.32 8.91 12.85
C PRO A 345 5.98 7.61 12.38
N ILE A 346 5.73 7.23 11.13
CA ILE A 346 6.38 6.08 10.51
C ILE A 346 7.90 6.36 10.52
N PRO A 347 8.75 5.42 10.98
CA PRO A 347 10.20 5.57 10.92
C PRO A 347 10.74 5.58 9.48
#